data_AF-A0A7S1N5G4-F1
#
_entry.id   AF-A0A7S1N5G4-F1
#
_cell.length_a   1.000
_cell.length_b   1.000
_cell.length_c   1.000
_cell.angle_alpha   90.00
_cell.angle_beta   90.00
_cell.angle_gamma   90.00
#
_symmetry.space_group_name_H-M   'P 1'
#
loop_
_entity.id
_entity.type
_entity.pdbx_description
1 polymer ?
#
loop_
_entity_poly.entity_id
_entity_poly.type
_entity_poly.pdbx_seq_one_letter_code
_entity_poly.pdbx_strand_id
1 'polypeptide(L)'
;SPHARVCRPPPPMGKGRDKRKDKRQERKGDIAAKQEKKLAKKQQKWDRQEGKAHEEAAEFDDVEALLAAYRHQKKVDATCALEECDTPGPRVNATLAPHPTSKHGELVLFGGEYWSGRSLKVYNNLYLYRPDKDQWREISSEYCPAPRCSHQAITYKSSMYIYGGEFTAPSQSSSFHFQDLWAFNFKHMEWQDCSKVAKGGPSARSGHRMVVWKKNFVLFGGFHAAKSQMEPTYFNDLWVLQDVEGEAVWTTAEYSPYDDVPKPRSGCCLSCYENTVFMFGGYSSQKQEGGQQLHGVSHTDLWQITLPDMKWQKIRTQGIAPSIRSGVSMCADKRRAIFFGGVWDYDDGDKDFQSVFHNDMYTLNWESKRWFPLQPQKKQHRGKAAVHASEDNADQELSEAVPSGRINTLLAVLDNKLYLYGGIREDGSKEVTFNDMWTLNLNRLDGWKCIFDESKMDWDGEEEGQDDSGDDSEDDAQPQSEAPADSKSDPKGKATASALARAVVQVVDSVDSATCPDG
;
A
#
# COMPACT_ATOMS: atom_id res chain seq x y z
N SER A 1 56.84 -89.76 -10.64
CA SER A 1 55.79 -89.54 -11.65
C SER A 1 54.44 -89.85 -11.01
N PRO A 2 53.37 -89.03 -11.14
CA PRO A 2 53.24 -87.73 -11.79
C PRO A 2 52.83 -86.57 -10.84
N HIS A 3 52.72 -85.39 -11.44
CA HIS A 3 52.70 -84.01 -10.93
C HIS A 3 51.68 -83.58 -9.87
N ALA A 4 52.17 -82.88 -8.83
CA ALA A 4 51.41 -81.98 -7.97
C ALA A 4 51.53 -80.52 -8.47
N ARG A 5 50.40 -79.83 -8.69
CA ARG A 5 50.36 -78.37 -8.92
C ARG A 5 50.07 -77.65 -7.61
N VAL A 6 50.97 -76.75 -7.26
CA VAL A 6 50.92 -75.82 -6.13
C VAL A 6 50.19 -74.53 -6.57
N CYS A 7 49.13 -74.13 -5.86
CA CYS A 7 48.52 -72.80 -6.02
C CYS A 7 49.25 -71.79 -5.12
N ARG A 8 49.74 -70.69 -5.71
CA ARG A 8 50.34 -69.54 -5.00
C ARG A 8 49.25 -68.57 -4.49
N PRO A 9 49.47 -67.85 -3.38
CA PRO A 9 48.60 -66.74 -2.96
C PRO A 9 48.80 -65.49 -3.86
N PRO A 10 47.81 -64.59 -3.94
CA PRO A 10 47.87 -63.40 -4.81
C PRO A 10 48.83 -62.33 -4.28
N PRO A 11 49.40 -61.47 -5.16
CA PRO A 11 50.29 -60.38 -4.74
C PRO A 11 49.50 -59.18 -4.19
N PRO A 12 50.12 -58.33 -3.34
CA PRO A 12 49.45 -57.18 -2.74
C PRO A 12 49.11 -56.10 -3.79
N MET A 13 47.88 -55.57 -3.72
CA MET A 13 47.40 -54.49 -4.58
C MET A 13 48.22 -53.20 -4.37
N GLY A 14 48.80 -52.69 -5.47
CA GLY A 14 49.66 -51.50 -5.46
C GLY A 14 48.90 -50.19 -5.25
N LYS A 15 49.34 -49.39 -4.27
CA LYS A 15 48.88 -48.03 -3.87
C LYS A 15 49.03 -46.92 -4.93
N GLY A 16 49.18 -47.26 -6.22
CA GLY A 16 49.50 -46.33 -7.30
C GLY A 16 48.28 -45.83 -8.10
N ARG A 17 47.16 -46.55 -8.08
CA ARG A 17 45.95 -46.21 -8.85
C ARG A 17 45.07 -45.18 -8.13
N ASP A 18 44.99 -45.25 -6.80
CA ASP A 18 44.24 -44.29 -5.97
C ASP A 18 44.88 -42.90 -5.96
N LYS A 19 46.21 -42.79 -5.80
CA LYS A 19 46.93 -41.51 -5.82
C LYS A 19 46.77 -40.71 -7.13
N ARG A 20 46.53 -41.38 -8.26
CA ARG A 20 46.26 -40.72 -9.56
C ARG A 20 44.80 -40.29 -9.71
N LYS A 21 43.88 -40.95 -9.01
CA LYS A 21 42.45 -40.61 -9.00
C LYS A 21 42.19 -39.42 -8.07
N ASP A 22 42.82 -39.42 -6.89
CA ASP A 22 42.77 -38.32 -5.91
C ASP A 22 43.34 -37.01 -6.48
N LYS A 23 44.54 -37.06 -7.10
CA LYS A 23 45.13 -35.88 -7.77
C LYS A 23 44.29 -35.34 -8.93
N ARG A 24 43.47 -36.17 -9.58
CA ARG A 24 42.57 -35.75 -10.66
C ARG A 24 41.27 -35.16 -10.11
N GLN A 25 40.80 -35.62 -8.95
CA GLN A 25 39.67 -35.03 -8.23
C GLN A 25 40.05 -33.70 -7.58
N GLU A 26 41.22 -33.58 -6.93
CA GLU A 26 41.74 -32.31 -6.42
C GLU A 26 41.89 -31.27 -7.53
N ARG A 27 42.52 -31.62 -8.66
CA ARG A 27 42.63 -30.70 -9.81
C ARG A 27 41.28 -30.29 -10.39
N LYS A 28 40.27 -31.17 -10.35
CA LYS A 28 38.90 -30.81 -10.77
C LYS A 28 38.23 -29.89 -9.76
N GLY A 29 38.41 -30.11 -8.46
CA GLY A 29 37.96 -29.24 -7.38
C GLY A 29 38.59 -27.84 -7.47
N ASP A 30 39.89 -27.76 -7.73
CA ASP A 30 40.61 -26.50 -7.91
C ASP A 30 40.15 -25.71 -9.13
N ILE A 31 39.79 -26.39 -10.22
CA ILE A 31 39.23 -25.76 -11.42
C ILE A 31 37.81 -25.25 -11.15
N ALA A 32 36.98 -26.04 -10.47
CA ALA A 32 35.61 -25.64 -10.09
C ALA A 32 35.64 -24.44 -9.13
N ALA A 33 36.46 -24.47 -8.09
CA ALA A 33 36.62 -23.37 -7.14
C ALA A 33 37.17 -22.09 -7.81
N LYS A 34 38.05 -22.23 -8.81
CA LYS A 34 38.51 -21.09 -9.64
C LYS A 34 37.42 -20.54 -10.55
N GLN A 35 36.53 -21.39 -11.06
CA GLN A 35 35.37 -20.96 -11.87
C GLN A 35 34.33 -20.25 -10.99
N GLU A 36 34.02 -20.76 -9.80
CA GLU A 36 33.15 -20.10 -8.82
C GLU A 36 33.70 -18.75 -8.37
N LYS A 37 35.00 -18.66 -8.02
CA LYS A 37 35.62 -17.37 -7.66
C LYS A 37 35.61 -16.36 -8.81
N LYS A 38 35.70 -16.82 -10.07
CA LYS A 38 35.56 -15.93 -11.24
C LYS A 38 34.11 -15.50 -11.43
N LEU A 39 33.14 -16.38 -11.20
CA LEU A 39 31.71 -16.08 -11.27
C LEU A 39 31.32 -15.07 -10.18
N ALA A 40 31.75 -15.29 -8.94
CA ALA A 40 31.52 -14.40 -7.80
C ALA A 40 32.14 -13.02 -8.00
N LYS A 41 33.37 -12.92 -8.54
CA LYS A 41 33.98 -11.64 -8.89
C LYS A 41 33.26 -10.92 -10.04
N LYS A 42 32.71 -11.68 -11.00
CA LYS A 42 31.91 -11.11 -12.10
C LYS A 42 30.56 -10.61 -11.57
N GLN A 43 29.94 -11.34 -10.63
CA GLN A 43 28.72 -10.94 -9.93
C GLN A 43 28.96 -9.67 -9.11
N GLN A 44 29.97 -9.63 -8.23
CA GLN A 44 30.30 -8.43 -7.46
C GLN A 44 30.58 -7.19 -8.32
N LYS A 45 31.22 -7.36 -9.49
CA LYS A 45 31.45 -6.25 -10.42
C LYS A 45 30.15 -5.80 -11.09
N TRP A 46 29.26 -6.74 -11.43
CA TRP A 46 27.92 -6.46 -11.95
C TRP A 46 27.07 -5.75 -10.90
N ASP A 47 27.00 -6.26 -9.67
CA ASP A 47 26.26 -5.67 -8.55
C ASP A 47 26.72 -4.24 -8.26
N ARG A 48 28.04 -3.98 -8.33
CA ARG A 48 28.58 -2.61 -8.17
C ARG A 48 28.22 -1.68 -9.34
N GLN A 49 28.07 -2.21 -10.55
CA GLN A 49 27.64 -1.43 -11.71
C GLN A 49 26.13 -1.15 -11.68
N GLU A 50 25.32 -2.13 -11.28
CA GLU A 50 23.89 -1.94 -11.08
C GLU A 50 23.59 -1.03 -9.89
N GLY A 51 24.35 -1.14 -8.78
CA GLY A 51 24.21 -0.22 -7.64
C GLY A 51 24.47 1.24 -8.04
N LYS A 52 25.51 1.49 -8.85
CA LYS A 52 25.78 2.82 -9.42
C LYS A 52 24.69 3.27 -10.39
N ALA A 53 24.21 2.39 -11.26
CA ALA A 53 23.13 2.73 -12.20
C ALA A 53 21.80 3.00 -11.46
N HIS A 54 21.55 2.33 -10.34
CA HIS A 54 20.41 2.57 -9.46
C HIS A 54 20.55 3.90 -8.72
N GLU A 55 21.74 4.23 -8.21
CA GLU A 55 22.04 5.56 -7.64
C GLU A 55 21.83 6.67 -8.68
N GLU A 56 22.37 6.51 -9.89
CA GLU A 56 22.17 7.46 -10.99
C GLU A 56 20.70 7.54 -11.45
N ALA A 57 19.98 6.41 -11.56
CA ALA A 57 18.56 6.41 -11.93
C ALA A 57 17.66 7.03 -10.84
N ALA A 58 18.04 6.91 -9.57
CA ALA A 58 17.38 7.60 -8.46
C ALA A 58 17.71 9.10 -8.45
N GLU A 59 18.90 9.50 -8.92
CA GLU A 59 19.29 10.91 -9.09
C GLU A 59 18.52 11.60 -10.24
N PHE A 60 18.14 10.85 -11.29
CA PHE A 60 17.42 11.37 -12.46
C PHE A 60 15.92 10.97 -12.55
N ASP A 61 15.37 10.31 -11.53
CA ASP A 61 13.99 9.81 -11.49
C ASP A 61 13.53 9.03 -12.73
N ASP A 62 14.42 8.18 -13.26
CA ASP A 62 14.05 7.26 -14.34
C ASP A 62 13.36 6.03 -13.74
N VAL A 63 12.05 6.15 -13.53
CA VAL A 63 11.21 5.09 -12.95
C VAL A 63 11.30 3.78 -13.73
N GLU A 64 11.40 3.84 -15.06
CA GLU A 64 11.50 2.61 -15.86
C GLU A 64 12.84 1.91 -15.65
N ALA A 65 13.94 2.68 -15.57
CA ALA A 65 15.25 2.14 -15.25
C ALA A 65 15.32 1.57 -13.82
N LEU A 66 14.72 2.25 -12.84
CA LEU A 66 14.60 1.76 -11.46
C LEU A 66 13.86 0.42 -11.43
N LEU A 67 12.71 0.31 -12.08
CA LEU A 67 11.95 -0.94 -12.17
C LEU A 67 12.68 -2.03 -12.99
N ALA A 68 13.43 -1.65 -14.01
CA ALA A 68 14.26 -2.59 -14.78
C ALA A 68 15.36 -3.20 -13.90
N ALA A 69 16.01 -2.41 -13.04
CA ALA A 69 16.99 -2.91 -12.07
C ALA A 69 16.37 -3.94 -11.11
N TYR A 70 15.12 -3.71 -10.65
CA TYR A 70 14.37 -4.70 -9.87
C TYR A 70 14.10 -5.99 -10.67
N ARG A 71 13.73 -5.87 -11.96
CA ARG A 71 13.47 -7.04 -12.84
C ARG A 71 14.74 -7.81 -13.23
N HIS A 72 15.91 -7.17 -13.15
CA HIS A 72 17.20 -7.79 -13.47
C HIS A 72 17.77 -8.66 -12.35
N GLN A 73 17.16 -8.64 -11.16
CA GLN A 73 17.32 -9.71 -10.17
C GLN A 73 16.70 -10.98 -10.76
N LYS A 74 17.57 -11.78 -11.40
CA LYS A 74 17.21 -12.93 -12.22
C LYS A 74 16.43 -13.96 -11.39
N LYS A 75 15.71 -14.83 -12.11
CA LYS A 75 15.08 -16.09 -11.67
C LYS A 75 16.04 -16.99 -10.87
N VAL A 76 16.37 -16.56 -9.67
CA VAL A 76 16.89 -17.38 -8.60
C VAL A 76 15.69 -18.08 -7.98
N ASP A 77 15.97 -19.17 -7.28
CA ASP A 77 15.01 -20.07 -6.66
C ASP A 77 13.74 -19.35 -6.16
N ALA A 78 12.55 -19.81 -6.59
CA ALA A 78 11.28 -19.26 -6.14
C ALA A 78 10.97 -19.60 -4.67
N THR A 79 11.87 -20.35 -4.02
CA THR A 79 11.82 -20.63 -2.59
C THR A 79 11.76 -19.34 -1.79
N CYS A 80 10.69 -19.21 -1.01
CA CYS A 80 10.61 -18.16 0.00
C CYS A 80 11.22 -18.63 1.32
N ALA A 81 11.81 -17.71 2.07
CA ALA A 81 12.15 -17.90 3.47
C ALA A 81 11.14 -17.17 4.36
N LEU A 82 10.92 -17.69 5.57
CA LEU A 82 10.00 -17.10 6.56
C LEU A 82 10.75 -16.93 7.87
N GLU A 83 10.97 -15.68 8.26
CA GLU A 83 11.81 -15.32 9.39
C GLU A 83 11.08 -14.38 10.34
N GLU A 84 11.36 -14.45 11.63
CA GLU A 84 10.84 -13.48 12.60
C GLU A 84 11.52 -12.12 12.36
N CYS A 85 10.74 -11.04 12.46
CA CYS A 85 11.22 -9.70 12.20
C CYS A 85 10.61 -8.69 13.18
N ASP A 86 11.18 -7.48 13.19
CA ASP A 86 10.60 -6.36 13.91
C ASP A 86 9.27 -5.90 13.28
N THR A 87 8.57 -5.00 13.96
CA THR A 87 7.36 -4.36 13.43
C THR A 87 7.68 -3.76 12.06
N PRO A 88 6.87 -4.01 11.02
CA PRO A 88 7.07 -3.38 9.73
C PRO A 88 7.12 -1.85 9.88
N GLY A 89 7.93 -1.19 9.05
CA GLY A 89 8.06 0.27 9.12
C GLY A 89 6.76 1.01 8.74
N PRO A 90 6.72 2.35 8.97
CA PRO A 90 5.59 3.20 8.64
C PRO A 90 5.16 3.03 7.19
N ARG A 91 3.85 2.93 6.96
CA ARG A 91 3.32 2.84 5.60
C ARG A 91 1.85 3.19 5.48
N VAL A 92 1.52 3.64 4.28
CA VAL A 92 0.16 3.87 3.78
C VAL A 92 -0.02 3.16 2.43
N ASN A 93 -1.26 3.09 1.94
CA ASN A 93 -1.58 2.57 0.60
C ASN A 93 -1.07 1.13 0.34
N ALA A 94 -0.98 0.34 1.40
CA ALA A 94 -0.64 -1.09 1.41
C ALA A 94 -1.91 -1.96 1.49
N THR A 95 -1.74 -3.28 1.59
CA THR A 95 -2.82 -4.19 1.96
C THR A 95 -2.59 -4.81 3.33
N LEU A 96 -3.60 -4.79 4.20
CA LEU A 96 -3.72 -5.68 5.36
C LEU A 96 -4.95 -6.58 5.15
N ALA A 97 -4.77 -7.89 5.23
CA ALA A 97 -5.87 -8.84 5.04
C ALA A 97 -5.71 -10.08 5.94
N PRO A 98 -6.80 -10.78 6.30
CA PRO A 98 -6.71 -12.08 6.96
C PRO A 98 -6.00 -13.10 6.07
N HIS A 99 -5.08 -13.89 6.64
CA HIS A 99 -4.48 -15.02 5.96
C HIS A 99 -5.56 -16.08 5.67
N PRO A 100 -5.79 -16.49 4.42
CA PRO A 100 -7.03 -17.18 4.06
C PRO A 100 -7.12 -18.63 4.56
N THR A 101 -5.99 -19.25 4.87
CA THR A 101 -5.92 -20.66 5.34
C THR A 101 -5.17 -20.84 6.65
N SER A 102 -4.90 -19.77 7.40
CA SER A 102 -4.09 -19.89 8.62
C SER A 102 -4.90 -20.59 9.71
N LYS A 103 -4.31 -21.61 10.33
CA LYS A 103 -4.91 -22.30 11.48
C LYS A 103 -4.80 -21.50 12.77
N HIS A 104 -3.89 -20.53 12.81
CA HIS A 104 -3.59 -19.72 13.98
C HIS A 104 -4.26 -18.35 13.94
N GLY A 105 -5.01 -18.05 12.86
CA GLY A 105 -5.58 -16.72 12.63
C GLY A 105 -4.48 -15.69 12.44
N GLU A 106 -3.87 -15.65 11.27
CA GLU A 106 -2.81 -14.68 10.94
C GLU A 106 -3.34 -13.56 10.06
N LEU A 107 -2.68 -12.40 10.11
CA LEU A 107 -2.87 -11.33 9.12
C LEU A 107 -1.70 -11.31 8.15
N VAL A 108 -1.94 -10.77 6.97
CA VAL A 108 -0.97 -10.59 5.90
C VAL A 108 -0.87 -9.09 5.60
N LEU A 109 0.36 -8.58 5.53
CA LEU A 109 0.66 -7.20 5.13
C LEU A 109 1.53 -7.22 3.86
N PHE A 110 1.17 -6.46 2.83
CA PHE A 110 1.96 -6.36 1.61
C PHE A 110 2.05 -4.93 1.07
N GLY A 111 3.25 -4.54 0.65
CA GLY A 111 3.52 -3.31 -0.10
C GLY A 111 3.31 -2.03 0.70
N GLY A 112 2.92 -0.97 -0.03
CA GLY A 112 2.70 0.38 0.50
C GLY A 112 3.84 1.34 0.21
N GLU A 113 3.74 2.54 0.78
CA GLU A 113 4.74 3.59 0.66
C GLU A 113 4.93 4.37 1.96
N TYR A 114 6.04 5.10 2.04
CA TYR A 114 6.42 5.99 3.12
C TYR A 114 7.13 7.22 2.57
N TRP A 115 6.72 8.41 3.01
CA TRP A 115 7.39 9.67 2.72
C TRP A 115 8.14 10.16 3.96
N SER A 116 9.45 10.43 3.84
CA SER A 116 10.25 10.94 4.96
C SER A 116 10.26 12.46 5.09
N GLY A 117 9.55 13.19 4.23
CA GLY A 117 9.73 14.64 4.08
C GLY A 117 10.76 15.03 3.02
N ARG A 118 11.60 14.07 2.58
CA ARG A 118 12.60 14.28 1.52
C ARG A 118 12.52 13.23 0.42
N SER A 119 12.26 11.96 0.77
CA SER A 119 12.29 10.86 -0.18
C SER A 119 11.14 9.89 0.05
N LEU A 120 10.52 9.47 -1.05
CA LEU A 120 9.48 8.45 -1.06
C LEU A 120 10.12 7.06 -1.18
N LYS A 121 9.69 6.16 -0.31
CA LYS A 121 10.05 4.74 -0.36
C LYS A 121 8.80 3.92 -0.63
N VAL A 122 8.86 3.08 -1.67
CA VAL A 122 7.80 2.11 -2.01
C VAL A 122 8.26 0.71 -1.61
N TYR A 123 7.37 -0.09 -1.03
CA TYR A 123 7.67 -1.42 -0.50
C TYR A 123 7.10 -2.56 -1.38
N ASN A 124 7.74 -3.73 -1.34
CA ASN A 124 7.20 -5.02 -1.83
C ASN A 124 7.26 -6.15 -0.79
N ASN A 125 7.66 -5.85 0.45
CA ASN A 125 7.79 -6.87 1.48
C ASN A 125 6.41 -7.50 1.79
N LEU A 126 6.43 -8.81 2.09
CA LEU A 126 5.27 -9.58 2.50
C LEU A 126 5.47 -10.04 3.94
N TYR A 127 4.58 -9.62 4.84
CA TYR A 127 4.65 -9.99 6.26
C TYR A 127 3.44 -10.81 6.70
N LEU A 128 3.67 -11.66 7.70
CA LEU A 128 2.65 -12.36 8.46
C LEU A 128 2.67 -11.88 9.91
N TYR A 129 1.51 -11.50 10.43
CA TYR A 129 1.33 -11.19 11.85
C TYR A 129 0.59 -12.31 12.56
N ARG A 130 1.10 -12.69 13.73
CA ARG A 130 0.52 -13.68 14.65
C ARG A 130 -0.07 -12.98 15.88
N PRO A 131 -1.40 -12.83 15.96
CA PRO A 131 -2.06 -12.17 17.09
C PRO A 131 -1.96 -12.93 18.42
N ASP A 132 -1.69 -14.24 18.40
CA ASP A 132 -1.51 -15.04 19.61
C ASP A 132 -0.18 -14.75 20.31
N LYS A 133 0.81 -14.26 19.55
CA LYS A 133 2.17 -13.97 20.02
C LYS A 133 2.54 -12.50 19.97
N ASP A 134 1.66 -11.66 19.41
CA ASP A 134 1.96 -10.27 19.05
C ASP A 134 3.31 -10.18 18.29
N GLN A 135 3.47 -11.01 17.25
CA GLN A 135 4.75 -11.17 16.54
C GLN A 135 4.61 -11.08 15.02
N TRP A 136 5.55 -10.38 14.38
CA TRP A 136 5.70 -10.29 12.94
C TRP A 136 6.72 -11.28 12.39
N ARG A 137 6.47 -11.73 11.16
CA ARG A 137 7.40 -12.54 10.37
C ARG A 137 7.40 -12.06 8.94
N GLU A 138 8.57 -12.01 8.31
CA GLU A 138 8.73 -11.62 6.92
C GLU A 138 8.86 -12.84 6.02
N ILE A 139 8.16 -12.83 4.89
CA ILE A 139 8.36 -13.75 3.78
C ILE A 139 9.26 -13.06 2.76
N SER A 140 10.51 -13.51 2.67
CA SER A 140 11.46 -13.02 1.66
C SER A 140 11.44 -13.92 0.42
N SER A 141 11.54 -13.31 -0.76
CA SER A 141 11.60 -14.01 -2.04
C SER A 141 12.35 -13.18 -3.07
N GLU A 142 13.25 -13.82 -3.81
CA GLU A 142 13.93 -13.20 -4.95
C GLU A 142 13.03 -13.11 -6.19
N TYR A 143 11.91 -13.85 -6.21
CA TYR A 143 10.89 -13.78 -7.27
C TYR A 143 9.59 -13.24 -6.68
N CYS A 144 9.40 -11.93 -6.74
CA CYS A 144 8.22 -11.25 -6.22
C CYS A 144 7.79 -10.09 -7.13
N PRO A 145 6.54 -9.58 -7.00
CA PRO A 145 6.14 -8.34 -7.64
C PRO A 145 7.07 -7.17 -7.25
N ALA A 146 7.29 -6.25 -8.20
CA ALA A 146 7.99 -5.01 -7.94
C ALA A 146 7.31 -4.18 -6.81
N PRO A 147 8.07 -3.34 -6.08
CA PRO A 147 7.52 -2.44 -5.07
C PRO A 147 6.34 -1.64 -5.61
N ARG A 148 5.27 -1.60 -4.81
CA ARG A 148 4.02 -0.95 -5.22
C ARG A 148 3.17 -0.47 -4.05
N CYS A 149 2.53 0.67 -4.24
CA CYS A 149 1.47 1.21 -3.40
C CYS A 149 0.16 1.30 -4.19
N SER A 150 -0.94 1.59 -3.51
CA SER A 150 -2.27 1.85 -4.10
C SER A 150 -2.76 0.73 -5.02
N HIS A 151 -2.25 -0.48 -4.82
CA HIS A 151 -2.70 -1.72 -5.44
C HIS A 151 -3.94 -2.23 -4.72
N GLN A 152 -4.64 -3.20 -5.30
CA GLN A 152 -5.58 -4.01 -4.53
C GLN A 152 -5.08 -5.43 -4.39
N ALA A 153 -5.05 -5.92 -3.15
CA ALA A 153 -4.92 -7.34 -2.89
C ALA A 153 -6.18 -7.93 -2.24
N ILE A 154 -6.47 -9.18 -2.60
CA ILE A 154 -7.59 -9.98 -2.08
C ILE A 154 -7.13 -11.40 -1.83
N THR A 155 -7.76 -12.07 -0.87
CA THR A 155 -7.43 -13.47 -0.55
C THR A 155 -8.53 -14.40 -1.03
N TYR A 156 -8.17 -15.47 -1.73
CA TYR A 156 -9.10 -16.49 -2.19
C TYR A 156 -8.43 -17.87 -2.10
N LYS A 157 -9.14 -18.83 -1.48
CA LYS A 157 -8.61 -20.17 -1.18
C LYS A 157 -7.24 -20.11 -0.50
N SER A 158 -6.18 -20.64 -1.10
CA SER A 158 -4.84 -20.68 -0.50
C SER A 158 -3.93 -19.54 -0.94
N SER A 159 -4.46 -18.54 -1.64
CA SER A 159 -3.64 -17.52 -2.28
C SER A 159 -4.11 -16.09 -1.98
N MET A 160 -3.16 -15.17 -1.98
CA MET A 160 -3.39 -13.74 -2.11
C MET A 160 -3.16 -13.34 -3.57
N TYR A 161 -4.06 -12.56 -4.14
CA TYR A 161 -3.96 -12.03 -5.50
C TYR A 161 -3.79 -10.51 -5.44
N ILE A 162 -2.91 -9.97 -6.27
CA ILE A 162 -2.55 -8.56 -6.31
C ILE A 162 -2.68 -8.07 -7.74
N TYR A 163 -3.44 -7.00 -7.95
CA TYR A 163 -3.58 -6.36 -9.25
C TYR A 163 -3.19 -4.89 -9.19
N GLY A 164 -2.48 -4.44 -10.23
CA GLY A 164 -2.13 -3.04 -10.46
C GLY A 164 -1.37 -2.38 -9.30
N GLY A 165 -1.70 -1.11 -9.05
CA GLY A 165 -0.95 -0.21 -8.17
C GLY A 165 0.04 0.63 -8.94
N GLU A 166 0.90 1.35 -8.23
CA GLU A 166 1.96 2.14 -8.85
C GLU A 166 3.27 2.08 -8.07
N PHE A 167 4.35 2.42 -8.77
CA PHE A 167 5.64 2.74 -8.19
C PHE A 167 5.93 4.21 -8.47
N THR A 168 6.15 4.98 -7.42
CA THR A 168 6.45 6.41 -7.51
C THR A 168 7.94 6.64 -7.24
N ALA A 169 8.55 7.51 -8.03
CA ALA A 169 9.96 7.87 -7.90
C ALA A 169 10.24 8.46 -6.50
N PRO A 170 11.47 8.34 -5.98
CA PRO A 170 11.82 8.89 -4.68
C PRO A 170 11.53 10.39 -4.51
N SER A 171 11.65 11.18 -5.58
CA SER A 171 11.34 12.62 -5.54
C SER A 171 9.85 12.94 -5.72
N GLN A 172 9.02 11.95 -6.05
CA GLN A 172 7.62 12.08 -6.44
C GLN A 172 7.40 12.80 -7.79
N SER A 173 8.46 13.01 -8.58
CA SER A 173 8.36 13.65 -9.90
C SER A 173 7.60 12.80 -10.93
N SER A 174 7.48 11.49 -10.68
CA SER A 174 6.73 10.60 -11.56
C SER A 174 6.37 9.24 -10.96
N SER A 175 5.37 8.60 -11.55
CA SER A 175 4.97 7.23 -11.22
C SER A 175 4.83 6.33 -12.44
N PHE A 176 4.92 5.02 -12.18
CA PHE A 176 4.64 3.95 -13.13
C PHE A 176 3.47 3.12 -12.62
N HIS A 177 2.38 3.09 -13.39
CA HIS A 177 1.21 2.29 -13.08
C HIS A 177 1.36 0.85 -13.57
N PHE A 178 1.06 -0.11 -12.71
CA PHE A 178 1.07 -1.52 -13.06
C PHE A 178 -0.29 -1.96 -13.62
N GLN A 179 -0.26 -2.99 -14.47
CA GLN A 179 -1.43 -3.71 -15.00
C GLN A 179 -1.31 -5.23 -14.83
N ASP A 180 -0.31 -5.67 -14.06
CA ASP A 180 0.01 -7.07 -13.84
C ASP A 180 -0.90 -7.69 -12.76
N LEU A 181 -1.05 -9.02 -12.83
CA LEU A 181 -1.74 -9.83 -11.83
C LEU A 181 -0.74 -10.80 -11.22
N TRP A 182 -0.53 -10.71 -9.92
CA TRP A 182 0.32 -11.62 -9.15
C TRP A 182 -0.51 -12.45 -8.19
N ALA A 183 -0.05 -13.67 -7.91
CA ALA A 183 -0.58 -14.51 -6.84
C ALA A 183 0.55 -14.98 -5.93
N PHE A 184 0.36 -14.90 -4.61
CA PHE A 184 1.18 -15.60 -3.64
C PHE A 184 0.40 -16.78 -3.08
N ASN A 185 0.93 -18.00 -3.24
CA ASN A 185 0.32 -19.20 -2.68
C ASN A 185 0.93 -19.50 -1.30
N PHE A 186 0.12 -19.40 -0.24
CA PHE A 186 0.58 -19.63 1.13
C PHE A 186 0.88 -21.09 1.46
N LYS A 187 0.34 -22.04 0.68
CA LYS A 187 0.62 -23.47 0.89
C LYS A 187 1.97 -23.87 0.30
N HIS A 188 2.30 -23.31 -0.87
CA HIS A 188 3.54 -23.60 -1.59
C HIS A 188 4.65 -22.58 -1.29
N MET A 189 4.30 -21.47 -0.63
CA MET A 189 5.22 -20.37 -0.31
C MET A 189 5.92 -19.88 -1.57
N GLU A 190 5.14 -19.54 -2.60
CA GLU A 190 5.64 -19.14 -3.91
C GLU A 190 4.79 -18.02 -4.52
N TRP A 191 5.47 -17.10 -5.21
CA TRP A 191 4.83 -16.13 -6.08
C TRP A 191 4.65 -16.68 -7.49
N GLN A 192 3.58 -16.25 -8.14
CA GLN A 192 3.28 -16.53 -9.54
C GLN A 192 2.86 -15.23 -10.23
N ASP A 193 3.52 -14.91 -11.34
CA ASP A 193 3.03 -13.92 -12.30
C ASP A 193 1.90 -14.55 -13.13
N CYS A 194 0.66 -14.18 -12.82
CA CYS A 194 -0.54 -14.65 -13.48
C CYS A 194 -0.87 -13.83 -14.74
N SER A 195 -0.14 -12.74 -15.02
CA SER A 195 -0.45 -11.81 -16.12
C SER A 195 -0.39 -12.47 -17.51
N LYS A 196 0.42 -13.52 -17.66
CA LYS A 196 0.55 -14.26 -18.93
C LYS A 196 -0.53 -15.31 -19.12
N VAL A 197 -1.18 -15.72 -18.04
CA VAL A 197 -2.25 -16.71 -18.05
C VAL A 197 -3.60 -16.03 -18.18
N ALA A 198 -3.78 -14.91 -17.47
CA ALA A 198 -4.99 -14.11 -17.55
C ALA A 198 -5.15 -13.49 -18.95
N LYS A 199 -6.35 -13.60 -19.52
CA LYS A 199 -6.65 -13.08 -20.87
C LYS A 199 -7.40 -11.75 -20.77
N GLY A 200 -6.92 -10.75 -21.52
CA GLY A 200 -7.45 -9.39 -21.49
C GLY A 200 -7.20 -8.71 -20.15
N GLY A 201 -7.98 -7.69 -19.83
CA GLY A 201 -7.97 -7.06 -18.51
C GLY A 201 -8.04 -5.54 -18.56
N PRO A 202 -8.15 -4.92 -17.38
CA PRO A 202 -8.09 -3.49 -17.24
C PRO A 202 -6.73 -2.94 -17.71
N SER A 203 -6.71 -1.66 -18.08
CA SER A 203 -5.48 -0.90 -18.28
C SER A 203 -4.72 -0.72 -16.96
N ALA A 204 -3.44 -0.33 -17.06
CA ALA A 204 -2.65 0.10 -15.91
C ALA A 204 -3.38 1.14 -15.05
N ARG A 205 -3.35 0.96 -13.73
CA ARG A 205 -4.08 1.81 -12.78
C ARG A 205 -3.68 1.59 -11.32
N SER A 206 -3.80 2.63 -10.52
CA SER A 206 -3.73 2.59 -9.05
C SER A 206 -5.01 3.13 -8.42
N GLY A 207 -5.20 2.93 -7.12
CA GLY A 207 -6.36 3.41 -6.37
C GLY A 207 -7.70 2.74 -6.74
N HIS A 208 -7.67 1.68 -7.55
CA HIS A 208 -8.84 0.87 -7.89
C HIS A 208 -9.21 -0.04 -6.72
N ARG A 209 -10.40 -0.65 -6.79
CA ARG A 209 -10.83 -1.67 -5.82
C ARG A 209 -11.20 -2.95 -6.51
N MET A 210 -10.94 -4.06 -5.83
CA MET A 210 -11.21 -5.42 -6.31
C MET A 210 -11.73 -6.26 -5.15
N VAL A 211 -12.76 -7.07 -5.40
CA VAL A 211 -13.41 -7.94 -4.40
C VAL A 211 -13.62 -9.34 -4.95
N VAL A 212 -13.68 -10.33 -4.05
CA VAL A 212 -13.99 -11.72 -4.39
C VAL A 212 -15.50 -11.89 -4.53
N TRP A 213 -15.95 -12.53 -5.61
CA TRP A 213 -17.32 -13.02 -5.78
C TRP A 213 -17.29 -14.48 -6.25
N LYS A 214 -17.56 -15.41 -5.33
CA LYS A 214 -17.42 -16.85 -5.57
C LYS A 214 -16.00 -17.16 -6.06
N LYS A 215 -15.85 -17.60 -7.31
CA LYS A 215 -14.56 -17.91 -7.97
C LYS A 215 -14.07 -16.81 -8.93
N ASN A 216 -14.78 -15.69 -8.96
CA ASN A 216 -14.52 -14.55 -9.83
C ASN A 216 -14.05 -13.36 -9.00
N PHE A 217 -13.32 -12.43 -9.62
CA PHE A 217 -12.97 -11.16 -9.01
C PHE A 217 -13.65 -10.02 -9.73
N VAL A 218 -14.20 -9.06 -8.99
CA VAL A 218 -14.84 -7.86 -9.53
C VAL A 218 -13.96 -6.67 -9.22
N LEU A 219 -13.56 -5.90 -10.23
CA LEU A 219 -12.71 -4.72 -10.12
C LEU A 219 -13.43 -3.48 -10.62
N PHE A 220 -13.29 -2.36 -9.92
CA PHE A 220 -13.87 -1.09 -10.30
C PHE A 220 -12.88 0.08 -10.18
N GLY A 221 -12.92 0.96 -11.17
CA GLY A 221 -12.36 2.31 -11.11
C GLY A 221 -10.84 2.36 -11.02
N GLY A 222 -10.34 3.35 -10.25
CA GLY A 222 -8.92 3.70 -10.15
C GLY A 222 -8.58 4.90 -11.02
N PHE A 223 -7.29 5.19 -11.11
CA PHE A 223 -6.78 6.25 -11.97
C PHE A 223 -5.45 5.87 -12.61
N HIS A 224 -5.05 6.66 -13.60
CA HIS A 224 -3.74 6.60 -14.23
C HIS A 224 -3.24 8.03 -14.48
N ALA A 225 -2.12 8.38 -13.86
CA ALA A 225 -1.37 9.60 -14.13
C ALA A 225 -0.15 9.27 -15.01
N ALA A 226 -0.12 9.79 -16.25
CA ALA A 226 1.02 9.63 -17.15
C ALA A 226 1.83 10.93 -17.20
N LYS A 227 3.18 10.87 -17.27
CA LYS A 227 4.05 12.05 -17.48
C LYS A 227 3.61 12.94 -18.66
N SER A 228 3.07 12.34 -19.71
CA SER A 228 2.61 13.03 -20.92
C SER A 228 1.22 13.65 -20.80
N GLN A 229 0.49 13.35 -19.74
CA GLN A 229 -0.85 13.90 -19.51
C GLN A 229 -0.76 15.00 -18.46
N MET A 230 -1.33 16.16 -18.79
CA MET A 230 -1.46 17.27 -17.84
C MET A 230 -2.42 16.94 -16.68
N GLU A 231 -3.26 15.92 -16.83
CA GLU A 231 -4.32 15.56 -15.88
C GLU A 231 -4.40 14.04 -15.68
N PRO A 232 -4.66 13.57 -14.46
CA PRO A 232 -4.91 12.15 -14.20
C PRO A 232 -6.22 11.69 -14.83
N THR A 233 -6.19 10.54 -15.47
CA THR A 233 -7.40 9.88 -15.99
C THR A 233 -7.99 9.00 -14.91
N TYR A 234 -9.21 9.30 -14.44
CA TYR A 234 -9.97 8.41 -13.55
C TYR A 234 -10.84 7.45 -14.36
N PHE A 235 -11.09 6.27 -13.81
CA PHE A 235 -11.91 5.23 -14.44
C PHE A 235 -13.21 4.98 -13.66
N ASN A 236 -14.25 4.55 -14.36
CA ASN A 236 -15.50 4.00 -13.82
C ASN A 236 -15.90 2.67 -14.48
N ASP A 237 -14.97 2.02 -15.17
CA ASP A 237 -15.17 0.71 -15.77
C ASP A 237 -15.29 -0.37 -14.68
N LEU A 238 -16.07 -1.40 -14.99
CA LEU A 238 -16.30 -2.56 -14.12
C LEU A 238 -15.80 -3.81 -14.84
N TRP A 239 -14.82 -4.46 -14.23
CA TRP A 239 -14.18 -5.66 -14.75
C TRP A 239 -14.49 -6.88 -13.90
N VAL A 240 -14.60 -8.04 -14.54
CA VAL A 240 -14.79 -9.33 -13.89
C VAL A 240 -13.76 -10.32 -14.41
N LEU A 241 -12.84 -10.74 -13.55
CA LEU A 241 -11.97 -11.88 -13.81
C LEU A 241 -12.74 -13.16 -13.52
N GLN A 242 -13.09 -13.89 -14.55
CA GLN A 242 -13.83 -15.14 -14.43
C GLN A 242 -12.87 -16.30 -14.20
N ASP A 243 -13.21 -17.13 -13.20
CA ASP A 243 -12.52 -18.40 -12.92
C ASP A 243 -11.00 -18.26 -12.75
N VAL A 244 -10.57 -17.57 -11.70
CA VAL A 244 -9.15 -17.20 -11.49
C VAL A 244 -8.18 -18.39 -11.43
N GLU A 245 -8.61 -19.55 -10.94
CA GLU A 245 -7.80 -20.78 -10.91
C GLU A 245 -7.99 -21.67 -12.16
N GLY A 246 -8.84 -21.24 -13.09
CA GLY A 246 -9.15 -21.92 -14.35
C GLY A 246 -8.59 -21.16 -15.55
N GLU A 247 -9.48 -20.73 -16.45
CA GLU A 247 -9.07 -20.01 -17.66
C GLU A 247 -8.68 -18.54 -17.42
N ALA A 248 -9.05 -17.96 -16.28
CA ALA A 248 -8.74 -16.59 -15.89
C ALA A 248 -9.01 -15.56 -17.01
N VAL A 249 -10.28 -15.33 -17.36
CA VAL A 249 -10.67 -14.42 -18.44
C VAL A 249 -11.27 -13.14 -17.89
N TRP A 250 -10.68 -12.00 -18.21
CA TRP A 250 -11.27 -10.72 -17.89
C TRP A 250 -12.40 -10.39 -18.88
N THR A 251 -13.52 -9.94 -18.32
CA THR A 251 -14.67 -9.41 -19.06
C THR A 251 -15.02 -8.05 -18.49
N THR A 252 -15.52 -7.14 -19.32
CA THR A 252 -15.95 -5.81 -18.89
C THR A 252 -17.47 -5.70 -18.99
N ALA A 253 -18.09 -4.98 -18.06
CA ALA A 253 -19.49 -4.60 -18.18
C ALA A 253 -19.61 -3.35 -19.06
N GLU A 254 -20.47 -3.40 -20.06
CA GLU A 254 -20.75 -2.28 -20.94
C GLU A 254 -21.99 -1.51 -20.47
N TYR A 255 -21.89 -0.19 -20.49
CA TYR A 255 -22.96 0.72 -20.11
C TYR A 255 -23.24 1.71 -21.22
N SER A 256 -24.51 2.04 -21.42
CA SER A 256 -24.94 3.11 -22.30
C SER A 256 -24.55 4.47 -21.71
N PRO A 257 -24.29 5.51 -22.53
CA PRO A 257 -24.11 6.87 -22.04
C PRO A 257 -25.29 7.43 -21.23
N TYR A 258 -26.45 6.79 -21.30
CA TYR A 258 -27.66 7.18 -20.56
C TYR A 258 -27.89 6.38 -19.27
N ASP A 259 -27.06 5.37 -18.99
CA ASP A 259 -27.17 4.60 -17.76
C ASP A 259 -26.69 5.43 -16.56
N ASP A 260 -27.43 5.35 -15.45
CA ASP A 260 -27.03 5.97 -14.18
C ASP A 260 -25.95 5.10 -13.51
N VAL A 261 -24.70 5.42 -13.80
CA VAL A 261 -23.51 4.71 -13.29
C VAL A 261 -22.65 5.65 -12.44
N PRO A 262 -21.82 5.10 -11.52
CA PRO A 262 -20.93 5.94 -10.75
C PRO A 262 -19.95 6.71 -11.65
N LYS A 263 -19.71 7.97 -11.30
CA LYS A 263 -18.69 8.79 -11.95
C LYS A 263 -17.28 8.19 -11.78
N PRO A 264 -16.36 8.44 -12.72
CA PRO A 264 -14.95 8.04 -12.58
C PRO A 264 -14.34 8.47 -11.25
N ARG A 265 -13.65 7.54 -10.58
CA ARG A 265 -13.09 7.76 -9.25
C ARG A 265 -12.03 6.73 -8.87
N SER A 266 -11.15 7.12 -7.95
CA SER A 266 -10.23 6.24 -7.24
C SER A 266 -10.51 6.29 -5.73
N GLY A 267 -9.85 5.43 -4.95
CA GLY A 267 -9.90 5.48 -3.49
C GLY A 267 -11.28 5.19 -2.88
N CYS A 268 -12.25 4.69 -3.66
CA CYS A 268 -13.56 4.30 -3.14
C CYS A 268 -13.45 3.09 -2.21
N CYS A 269 -14.52 2.82 -1.46
CA CYS A 269 -14.66 1.62 -0.66
C CYS A 269 -15.50 0.59 -1.42
N LEU A 270 -15.04 -0.65 -1.57
CA LEU A 270 -15.76 -1.71 -2.29
C LEU A 270 -15.84 -2.98 -1.45
N SER A 271 -17.03 -3.56 -1.31
CA SER A 271 -17.25 -4.81 -0.58
C SER A 271 -18.24 -5.71 -1.31
N CYS A 272 -18.07 -7.02 -1.21
CA CYS A 272 -19.01 -8.00 -1.73
C CYS A 272 -19.72 -8.70 -0.58
N TYR A 273 -21.05 -8.71 -0.61
CA TYR A 273 -21.90 -9.49 0.29
C TYR A 273 -22.83 -10.36 -0.56
N GLU A 274 -22.64 -11.68 -0.46
CA GLU A 274 -23.35 -12.68 -1.26
C GLU A 274 -23.22 -12.44 -2.79
N ASN A 275 -24.29 -12.00 -3.45
CA ASN A 275 -24.31 -11.65 -4.87
C ASN A 275 -24.51 -10.14 -5.08
N THR A 276 -24.09 -9.32 -4.12
CA THR A 276 -24.20 -7.86 -4.21
C THR A 276 -22.87 -7.21 -3.88
N VAL A 277 -22.37 -6.38 -4.81
CA VAL A 277 -21.21 -5.51 -4.56
C VAL A 277 -21.73 -4.15 -4.14
N PHE A 278 -21.19 -3.60 -3.06
CA PHE A 278 -21.48 -2.26 -2.58
C PHE A 278 -20.25 -1.38 -2.78
N MET A 279 -20.46 -0.16 -3.26
CA MET A 279 -19.42 0.85 -3.43
C MET A 279 -19.81 2.12 -2.68
N PHE A 280 -18.90 2.67 -1.88
CA PHE A 280 -19.10 3.93 -1.18
C PHE A 280 -17.96 4.91 -1.45
N GLY A 281 -18.34 6.14 -1.76
CA GLY A 281 -17.46 7.29 -1.85
C GLY A 281 -16.35 7.17 -2.90
N GLY A 282 -15.16 7.69 -2.55
CA GLY A 282 -14.00 7.81 -3.43
C GLY A 282 -13.69 9.25 -3.79
N TYR A 283 -12.70 9.44 -4.64
CA TYR A 283 -12.19 10.75 -5.05
C TYR A 283 -11.98 10.84 -6.55
N SER A 284 -12.10 12.04 -7.10
CA SER A 284 -11.66 12.37 -8.46
C SER A 284 -11.24 13.84 -8.52
N SER A 285 -10.35 14.22 -9.42
CA SER A 285 -10.10 15.64 -9.74
C SER A 285 -10.74 16.01 -11.08
N GLN A 286 -11.31 17.21 -11.18
CA GLN A 286 -11.96 17.73 -12.39
C GLN A 286 -11.59 19.19 -12.59
N LYS A 287 -11.43 19.63 -13.85
CA LYS A 287 -11.29 21.06 -14.16
C LYS A 287 -12.56 21.82 -13.83
N GLN A 288 -12.41 22.96 -13.15
CA GLN A 288 -13.53 23.87 -12.97
C GLN A 288 -13.90 24.51 -14.32
N GLU A 289 -15.20 24.64 -14.59
CA GLU A 289 -15.70 25.25 -15.82
C GLU A 289 -15.21 26.72 -15.93
N GLY A 290 -14.38 27.02 -16.94
CA GLY A 290 -13.78 28.34 -17.14
C GLY A 290 -12.47 28.62 -16.37
N GLY A 291 -11.96 27.65 -15.60
CA GLY A 291 -10.69 27.77 -14.86
C GLY A 291 -9.60 26.85 -15.40
N GLN A 292 -8.33 27.18 -15.10
CA GLN A 292 -7.19 26.29 -15.36
C GLN A 292 -6.91 25.32 -14.19
N GLN A 293 -7.49 25.59 -13.00
CA GLN A 293 -7.22 24.82 -11.79
C GLN A 293 -8.10 23.57 -11.69
N LEU A 294 -7.48 22.47 -11.27
CA LEU A 294 -8.17 21.23 -10.91
C LEU A 294 -8.81 21.38 -9.53
N HIS A 295 -10.07 20.99 -9.40
CA HIS A 295 -10.78 20.89 -8.13
C HIS A 295 -10.98 19.42 -7.76
N GLY A 296 -10.67 19.09 -6.51
CA GLY A 296 -10.88 17.77 -5.94
C GLY A 296 -12.34 17.52 -5.59
N VAL A 297 -12.88 16.38 -6.00
CA VAL A 297 -14.27 15.98 -5.76
C VAL A 297 -14.27 14.76 -4.85
N SER A 298 -14.68 14.97 -3.60
CA SER A 298 -14.96 13.89 -2.64
C SER A 298 -16.35 13.32 -2.90
N HIS A 299 -16.44 12.06 -3.30
CA HIS A 299 -17.71 11.37 -3.51
C HIS A 299 -18.22 10.81 -2.18
N THR A 300 -19.53 10.90 -1.93
CA THR A 300 -20.17 10.41 -0.69
C THR A 300 -21.42 9.56 -0.97
N ASP A 301 -21.58 9.13 -2.22
CA ASP A 301 -22.69 8.32 -2.68
C ASP A 301 -22.46 6.83 -2.41
N LEU A 302 -23.57 6.11 -2.19
CA LEU A 302 -23.60 4.66 -2.02
C LEU A 302 -24.22 4.03 -3.26
N TRP A 303 -23.54 3.04 -3.82
CA TRP A 303 -23.98 2.30 -4.99
C TRP A 303 -23.98 0.81 -4.70
N GLN A 304 -24.78 0.06 -5.45
CA GLN A 304 -24.72 -1.39 -5.46
C GLN A 304 -24.78 -1.96 -6.88
N ILE A 305 -24.26 -3.17 -7.03
CA ILE A 305 -24.40 -4.02 -8.20
C ILE A 305 -25.00 -5.36 -7.78
N THR A 306 -26.07 -5.80 -8.43
CA THR A 306 -26.55 -7.18 -8.31
C THR A 306 -25.83 -8.07 -9.32
N LEU A 307 -25.23 -9.16 -8.84
CA LEU A 307 -24.45 -10.11 -9.63
C LEU A 307 -25.31 -11.33 -9.98
N PRO A 308 -25.27 -11.86 -11.22
CA PRO A 308 -24.33 -11.57 -12.31
C PRO A 308 -24.75 -10.40 -13.22
N ASP A 309 -25.85 -9.70 -12.95
CA ASP A 309 -26.46 -8.74 -13.90
C ASP A 309 -25.58 -7.52 -14.19
N MET A 310 -24.63 -7.21 -13.31
CA MET A 310 -23.67 -6.10 -13.44
C MET A 310 -24.31 -4.72 -13.63
N LYS A 311 -25.55 -4.54 -13.17
CA LYS A 311 -26.25 -3.26 -13.24
C LYS A 311 -26.06 -2.43 -11.98
N TRP A 312 -25.63 -1.20 -12.17
CA TRP A 312 -25.52 -0.24 -11.08
C TRP A 312 -26.90 0.23 -10.61
N GLN A 313 -26.99 0.43 -9.30
CA GLN A 313 -28.12 1.07 -8.66
C GLN A 313 -27.62 2.03 -7.59
N LYS A 314 -27.97 3.30 -7.72
CA LYS A 314 -27.70 4.29 -6.67
C LYS A 314 -28.60 4.03 -5.47
N ILE A 315 -28.01 3.98 -4.29
CA ILE A 315 -28.70 3.75 -3.03
C ILE A 315 -28.77 5.05 -2.24
N ARG A 316 -29.97 5.41 -1.83
CA ARG A 316 -30.17 6.53 -0.90
C ARG A 316 -29.64 6.16 0.47
N THR A 317 -28.70 6.95 0.97
CA THR A 317 -28.15 6.84 2.33
C THR A 317 -29.26 6.93 3.38
N GLN A 318 -29.28 5.98 4.33
CA GLN A 318 -30.21 5.95 5.46
C GLN A 318 -29.43 5.80 6.78
N GLY A 319 -30.02 6.24 7.89
CA GLY A 319 -29.37 6.22 9.20
C GLY A 319 -28.45 7.42 9.43
N ILE A 320 -27.41 7.24 10.24
CA ILE A 320 -26.46 8.31 10.61
C ILE A 320 -25.14 8.00 9.91
N ALA A 321 -24.98 8.56 8.71
CA ALA A 321 -23.79 8.41 7.88
C ALA A 321 -22.64 9.30 8.39
N PRO A 322 -21.38 8.97 8.05
CA PRO A 322 -20.24 9.86 8.28
C PRO A 322 -20.43 11.21 7.57
N SER A 323 -19.79 12.26 8.09
CA SER A 323 -19.69 13.54 7.41
C SER A 323 -18.90 13.41 6.11
N ILE A 324 -18.97 14.43 5.24
CA ILE A 324 -18.18 14.49 4.00
C ILE A 324 -16.70 14.40 4.37
N ARG A 325 -15.99 13.45 3.74
CA ARG A 325 -14.56 13.20 3.95
C ARG A 325 -14.04 12.24 2.88
N SER A 326 -12.73 12.24 2.69
CA SER A 326 -12.01 11.36 1.78
C SER A 326 -10.92 10.56 2.51
N GLY A 327 -10.32 9.58 1.84
CA GLY A 327 -9.32 8.69 2.45
C GLY A 327 -9.86 7.80 3.57
N VAL A 328 -11.18 7.55 3.57
CA VAL A 328 -11.83 6.65 4.54
C VAL A 328 -11.42 5.21 4.23
N SER A 329 -11.01 4.49 5.28
CA SER A 329 -10.73 3.06 5.17
C SER A 329 -11.96 2.24 5.49
N MET A 330 -12.13 1.12 4.80
CA MET A 330 -13.25 0.20 5.02
C MET A 330 -12.79 -1.26 4.97
N CYS A 331 -13.33 -2.07 5.87
CA CYS A 331 -13.28 -3.54 5.79
C CYS A 331 -14.67 -4.15 5.96
N ALA A 332 -14.89 -5.33 5.37
CA ALA A 332 -16.11 -6.10 5.53
C ALA A 332 -16.07 -6.97 6.81
N ASP A 333 -17.19 -7.04 7.52
CA ASP A 333 -17.42 -7.95 8.65
C ASP A 333 -18.81 -8.57 8.52
N LYS A 334 -18.88 -9.84 8.08
CA LYS A 334 -20.13 -10.59 7.95
C LYS A 334 -21.18 -9.83 7.13
N ARG A 335 -22.19 -9.25 7.79
CA ARG A 335 -23.35 -8.55 7.20
C ARG A 335 -23.22 -7.02 7.20
N ARG A 336 -22.03 -6.49 7.46
CA ARG A 336 -21.77 -5.06 7.54
C ARG A 336 -20.40 -4.69 6.98
N ALA A 337 -20.22 -3.42 6.63
CA ALA A 337 -18.90 -2.79 6.56
C ALA A 337 -18.62 -2.04 7.85
N ILE A 338 -17.33 -1.90 8.14
CA ILE A 338 -16.80 -1.02 9.16
C ILE A 338 -15.92 0.00 8.45
N PHE A 339 -16.11 1.27 8.78
CA PHE A 339 -15.38 2.41 8.27
C PHE A 339 -14.61 3.07 9.41
N PHE A 340 -13.43 3.60 9.12
CA PHE A 340 -12.62 4.34 10.08
C PHE A 340 -11.97 5.57 9.42
N GLY A 341 -12.02 6.68 10.15
CA GLY A 341 -11.25 7.89 9.88
C GLY A 341 -11.65 8.65 8.63
N GLY A 342 -10.66 9.11 7.87
CA GLY A 342 -10.83 10.03 6.73
C GLY A 342 -10.53 11.49 7.08
N VAL A 343 -10.36 12.31 6.06
CA VAL A 343 -10.05 13.74 6.18
C VAL A 343 -11.12 14.58 5.48
N TRP A 344 -11.45 15.71 6.09
CA TRP A 344 -12.24 16.75 5.47
C TRP A 344 -11.40 18.02 5.35
N ASP A 345 -11.08 18.39 4.11
CA ASP A 345 -10.40 19.64 3.79
C ASP A 345 -11.46 20.72 3.54
N TYR A 346 -11.29 21.90 4.16
CA TYR A 346 -12.12 23.06 3.90
C TYR A 346 -11.28 24.34 3.78
N ASP A 347 -11.84 25.29 3.05
CA ASP A 347 -11.34 26.64 2.87
C ASP A 347 -12.20 27.56 3.74
N ASP A 348 -11.60 28.20 4.74
CA ASP A 348 -12.26 29.17 5.61
C ASP A 348 -12.09 30.62 5.15
N GLY A 349 -11.45 30.83 4.00
CA GLY A 349 -11.16 32.15 3.43
C GLY A 349 -9.82 32.75 3.89
N ASP A 350 -9.07 32.08 4.76
CA ASP A 350 -7.65 32.38 4.98
C ASP A 350 -6.77 31.74 3.89
N LYS A 351 -5.49 32.12 3.82
CA LYS A 351 -4.58 31.70 2.74
C LYS A 351 -4.24 30.19 2.74
N ASP A 352 -4.62 29.45 3.78
CA ASP A 352 -4.24 28.06 3.98
C ASP A 352 -5.47 27.14 4.14
N PHE A 353 -5.43 25.98 3.49
CA PHE A 353 -6.44 24.93 3.67
C PHE A 353 -6.35 24.34 5.08
N GLN A 354 -7.51 24.16 5.72
CA GLN A 354 -7.61 23.47 7.00
C GLN A 354 -8.08 22.03 6.77
N SER A 355 -7.42 21.08 7.44
CA SER A 355 -7.69 19.65 7.30
C SER A 355 -8.14 19.04 8.63
N VAL A 356 -9.35 18.47 8.65
CA VAL A 356 -9.88 17.76 9.82
C VAL A 356 -9.74 16.26 9.63
N PHE A 357 -8.77 15.68 10.34
CA PHE A 357 -8.56 14.24 10.37
C PHE A 357 -9.44 13.57 11.42
N HIS A 358 -10.21 12.59 11.00
CA HIS A 358 -11.15 11.88 11.86
C HIS A 358 -10.58 10.54 12.35
N ASN A 359 -11.03 10.10 13.53
CA ASN A 359 -10.78 8.78 14.11
C ASN A 359 -12.05 8.05 14.56
N ASP A 360 -13.21 8.56 14.15
CA ASP A 360 -14.49 7.93 14.42
C ASP A 360 -14.68 6.67 13.54
N MET A 361 -15.56 5.78 14.00
CA MET A 361 -15.93 4.60 13.25
C MET A 361 -17.42 4.61 12.91
N TYR A 362 -17.73 4.06 11.76
CA TYR A 362 -19.10 3.85 11.31
C TYR A 362 -19.28 2.42 10.83
N THR A 363 -20.53 1.97 10.83
CA THR A 363 -20.91 0.72 10.19
C THR A 363 -22.07 0.91 9.23
N LEU A 364 -21.99 0.25 8.08
CA LEU A 364 -23.07 0.15 7.10
C LEU A 364 -23.56 -1.29 7.10
N ASN A 365 -24.82 -1.50 7.46
CA ASN A 365 -25.45 -2.82 7.35
C ASN A 365 -25.88 -3.07 5.89
N TRP A 366 -25.44 -4.18 5.29
CA TRP A 366 -25.65 -4.47 3.87
C TRP A 366 -27.11 -4.70 3.49
N GLU A 367 -27.88 -5.36 4.37
CA GLU A 367 -29.27 -5.74 4.10
C GLU A 367 -30.20 -4.53 4.20
N SER A 368 -30.10 -3.79 5.31
CA SER A 368 -30.93 -2.60 5.58
C SER A 368 -30.41 -1.33 4.90
N LYS A 369 -29.15 -1.33 4.44
CA LYS A 369 -28.47 -0.18 3.81
C LYS A 369 -28.46 1.04 4.73
N ARG A 370 -28.36 0.80 6.04
CA ARG A 370 -28.39 1.81 7.09
C ARG A 370 -27.04 1.97 7.76
N TRP A 371 -26.69 3.22 7.98
CA TRP A 371 -25.50 3.67 8.68
C TRP A 371 -25.74 3.84 10.17
N PHE A 372 -24.75 3.45 10.97
CA PHE A 372 -24.71 3.67 12.41
C PHE A 372 -23.30 4.08 12.85
N PRO A 373 -23.16 5.02 13.80
CA PRO A 373 -21.88 5.25 14.46
C PRO A 373 -21.50 4.00 15.25
N LEU A 374 -20.22 3.63 15.21
CA LEU A 374 -19.67 2.50 15.94
C LEU A 374 -18.71 3.05 16.98
N GLN A 375 -19.06 2.96 18.27
CA GLN A 375 -18.25 3.51 19.35
C GLN A 375 -17.99 2.45 20.41
N PRO A 376 -16.78 2.44 21.01
CA PRO A 376 -16.53 1.65 22.20
C PRO A 376 -17.51 2.02 23.33
N GLN A 377 -18.04 1.02 24.02
CA GLN A 377 -18.86 1.22 25.21
C GLN A 377 -17.96 1.56 26.39
N LYS A 378 -18.17 2.73 27.02
CA LYS A 378 -17.49 3.05 28.29
C LYS A 378 -17.92 2.03 29.35
N LYS A 379 -16.96 1.32 29.97
CA LYS A 379 -17.25 0.49 31.15
C LYS A 379 -17.83 1.40 32.24
N GLN A 380 -19.12 1.26 32.54
CA GLN A 380 -19.67 1.86 33.76
C GLN A 380 -19.03 1.14 34.94
N HIS A 381 -18.23 1.85 35.74
CA HIS A 381 -17.79 1.37 37.04
C HIS A 381 -19.02 1.17 37.93
N ARG A 382 -19.62 -0.02 37.91
CA ARG A 382 -20.50 -0.45 39.00
C ARG A 382 -19.61 -0.69 40.21
N GLY A 383 -19.82 0.10 41.26
CA GLY A 383 -19.08 0.02 42.51
C GLY A 383 -18.95 -1.41 43.02
N LYS A 384 -17.75 -1.76 43.48
CA LYS A 384 -17.36 -3.07 44.00
C LYS A 384 -18.35 -3.53 45.10
N ALA A 385 -19.02 -4.66 44.87
CA ALA A 385 -19.29 -5.62 45.93
C ALA A 385 -18.32 -6.78 45.72
N ALA A 386 -17.36 -6.91 46.62
CA ALA A 386 -16.33 -7.94 46.56
C ALA A 386 -16.95 -9.33 46.83
N VAL A 387 -16.84 -10.26 45.88
CA VAL A 387 -16.84 -11.70 46.16
C VAL A 387 -15.94 -12.40 45.15
N HIS A 388 -15.04 -13.22 45.70
CA HIS A 388 -14.03 -14.11 45.10
C HIS A 388 -14.23 -14.51 43.63
N ALA A 389 -13.19 -14.26 42.82
CA ALA A 389 -12.97 -14.92 41.55
C ALA A 389 -11.56 -15.52 41.52
N SER A 390 -11.49 -16.78 41.10
CA SER A 390 -10.31 -17.58 40.85
C SER A 390 -9.36 -16.93 39.85
N GLU A 391 -8.06 -17.09 40.12
CA GLU A 391 -6.94 -16.71 39.25
C GLU A 391 -7.01 -17.50 37.94
N ASP A 392 -7.60 -16.93 36.88
CA ASP A 392 -7.44 -17.37 35.48
C ASP A 392 -8.07 -16.39 34.48
N ASN A 393 -7.79 -15.08 34.61
CA ASN A 393 -7.99 -14.14 33.51
C ASN A 393 -6.90 -13.08 33.56
N ALA A 394 -5.96 -13.18 32.62
CA ALA A 394 -5.07 -12.07 32.28
C ALA A 394 -5.91 -10.97 31.63
N ASP A 395 -6.51 -10.11 32.44
CA ASP A 395 -7.03 -8.82 32.02
C ASP A 395 -5.84 -7.97 31.56
N GLN A 396 -5.45 -8.12 30.28
CA GLN A 396 -4.56 -7.17 29.61
C GLN A 396 -5.21 -5.79 29.71
N GLU A 397 -4.53 -4.84 30.34
CA GLU A 397 -5.00 -3.47 30.53
C GLU A 397 -5.46 -2.87 29.21
N LEU A 398 -6.76 -2.53 29.12
CA LEU A 398 -7.31 -1.77 28.01
C LEU A 398 -6.86 -0.31 28.16
N SER A 399 -6.21 0.25 27.14
CA SER A 399 -5.80 1.64 27.15
C SER A 399 -7.01 2.57 27.01
N GLU A 400 -7.03 3.68 27.75
CA GLU A 400 -7.95 4.80 27.43
C GLU A 400 -7.59 5.46 26.07
N ALA A 401 -6.38 5.19 25.58
CA ALA A 401 -5.90 5.67 24.29
C ALA A 401 -6.71 5.08 23.12
N VAL A 402 -6.94 5.91 22.11
CA VAL A 402 -7.59 5.54 20.85
C VAL A 402 -6.66 5.89 19.70
N PRO A 403 -6.78 5.21 18.53
CA PRO A 403 -6.04 5.61 17.34
C PRO A 403 -6.30 7.08 17.01
N SER A 404 -5.26 7.81 16.62
CA SER A 404 -5.38 9.21 16.22
C SER A 404 -6.15 9.35 14.91
N GLY A 405 -6.66 10.56 14.64
CA GLY A 405 -7.29 10.86 13.35
C GLY A 405 -6.31 10.71 12.21
N ARG A 406 -6.73 10.04 11.12
CA ARG A 406 -5.85 9.67 10.00
C ARG A 406 -6.66 9.18 8.79
N ILE A 407 -5.97 9.07 7.66
CA ILE A 407 -6.51 8.53 6.41
C ILE A 407 -5.74 7.31 5.94
N ASN A 408 -6.33 6.59 4.97
CA ASN A 408 -5.72 5.47 4.24
C ASN A 408 -5.10 4.40 5.14
N THR A 409 -5.70 4.22 6.32
CA THR A 409 -5.31 3.21 7.29
C THR A 409 -5.62 1.81 6.79
N LEU A 410 -4.81 0.82 7.15
CA LEU A 410 -5.06 -0.56 6.76
C LEU A 410 -5.99 -1.20 7.78
N LEU A 411 -7.12 -1.75 7.31
CA LEU A 411 -8.11 -2.40 8.17
C LEU A 411 -8.29 -3.86 7.79
N ALA A 412 -8.32 -4.75 8.79
CA ALA A 412 -8.69 -6.15 8.60
C ALA A 412 -9.53 -6.65 9.77
N VAL A 413 -10.48 -7.53 9.48
CA VAL A 413 -11.26 -8.22 10.53
C VAL A 413 -10.87 -9.68 10.56
N LEU A 414 -10.42 -10.14 11.72
CA LEU A 414 -10.03 -11.53 11.97
C LEU A 414 -10.61 -11.96 13.33
N ASP A 415 -11.35 -13.07 13.34
CA ASP A 415 -11.98 -13.66 14.54
C ASP A 415 -12.76 -12.68 15.43
N ASN A 416 -13.53 -11.78 14.80
CA ASN A 416 -14.31 -10.70 15.44
C ASN A 416 -13.48 -9.58 16.07
N LYS A 417 -12.18 -9.52 15.78
CA LYS A 417 -11.35 -8.37 16.11
C LYS A 417 -11.12 -7.55 14.86
N LEU A 418 -11.34 -6.25 14.98
CA LEU A 418 -10.84 -5.29 14.00
C LEU A 418 -9.38 -5.04 14.32
N TYR A 419 -8.55 -5.04 13.29
CA TYR A 419 -7.17 -4.61 13.32
C TYR A 419 -7.01 -3.38 12.46
N LEU A 420 -6.22 -2.44 12.96
CA LEU A 420 -5.91 -1.18 12.34
C LEU A 420 -4.39 -1.05 12.34
N TYR A 421 -3.80 -0.75 11.18
CA TYR A 421 -2.36 -0.57 11.04
C TYR A 421 -2.03 0.63 10.15
N GLY A 422 -1.09 1.45 10.61
CA GLY A 422 -0.49 2.54 9.83
C GLY A 422 -1.47 3.64 9.42
N GLY A 423 -1.39 4.05 8.16
CA GLY A 423 -2.10 5.22 7.65
C GLY A 423 -1.30 6.51 7.81
N ILE A 424 -1.94 7.65 7.58
CA ILE A 424 -1.24 8.93 7.45
C ILE A 424 -2.07 10.10 7.99
N ARG A 425 -1.39 11.12 8.49
CA ARG A 425 -1.99 12.38 8.95
C ARG A 425 -1.05 13.53 8.62
N GLU A 426 -1.59 14.65 8.17
CA GLU A 426 -0.81 15.88 8.03
C GLU A 426 -0.92 16.74 9.29
N ASP A 427 0.20 17.36 9.65
CA ASP A 427 0.33 18.32 10.75
C ASP A 427 1.09 19.55 10.21
N GLY A 428 0.33 20.55 9.75
CA GLY A 428 0.88 21.66 8.98
C GLY A 428 1.49 21.17 7.67
N SER A 429 2.78 21.46 7.46
CA SER A 429 3.54 21.02 6.27
C SER A 429 4.12 19.60 6.39
N LYS A 430 4.01 18.98 7.57
CA LYS A 430 4.59 17.66 7.84
C LYS A 430 3.57 16.55 7.63
N GLU A 431 4.01 15.46 7.02
CA GLU A 431 3.18 14.30 6.73
C GLU A 431 3.57 13.13 7.64
N VAL A 432 2.80 12.86 8.69
CA VAL A 432 3.09 11.76 9.63
C VAL A 432 2.49 10.46 9.12
N THR A 433 3.36 9.57 8.62
CA THR A 433 2.99 8.18 8.31
C THR A 433 3.18 7.30 9.55
N PHE A 434 2.22 6.43 9.83
CA PHE A 434 2.22 5.56 11.01
C PHE A 434 2.59 4.10 10.68
N ASN A 435 3.04 3.37 11.70
CA ASN A 435 3.25 1.91 11.81
C ASN A 435 2.66 1.35 13.12
N ASP A 436 1.91 2.16 13.87
CA ASP A 436 1.20 1.68 15.04
C ASP A 436 0.14 0.64 14.64
N MET A 437 -0.13 -0.28 15.56
CA MET A 437 -1.12 -1.33 15.35
C MET A 437 -2.08 -1.38 16.51
N TRP A 438 -3.37 -1.38 16.18
CA TRP A 438 -4.44 -1.36 17.16
C TRP A 438 -5.41 -2.51 16.90
N THR A 439 -6.06 -2.97 17.96
CA THR A 439 -7.16 -3.92 17.85
C THR A 439 -8.38 -3.53 18.68
N LEU A 440 -9.57 -3.83 18.17
CA LEU A 440 -10.86 -3.62 18.84
C LEU A 440 -11.71 -4.89 18.73
N ASN A 441 -12.24 -5.36 19.86
CA ASN A 441 -13.18 -6.48 19.86
C ASN A 441 -14.56 -6.00 19.37
N LEU A 442 -15.02 -6.53 18.24
CA LEU A 442 -16.27 -6.09 17.60
C LEU A 442 -17.54 -6.63 18.25
N ASN A 443 -17.44 -7.64 19.13
CA ASN A 443 -18.58 -8.16 19.90
C ASN A 443 -18.78 -7.39 21.20
N ARG A 444 -17.68 -7.06 21.89
CA ARG A 444 -17.72 -6.38 23.20
C ARG A 444 -17.66 -4.86 23.07
N LEU A 445 -16.97 -4.35 22.05
CA LEU A 445 -16.67 -2.92 21.87
C LEU A 445 -16.12 -2.30 23.17
N ASP A 446 -15.25 -3.01 23.87
CA ASP A 446 -14.78 -2.68 25.22
C ASP A 446 -13.61 -1.69 25.27
N GLY A 447 -13.18 -1.19 24.10
CA GLY A 447 -12.07 -0.25 23.96
C GLY A 447 -11.03 -0.74 22.96
N TRP A 448 -10.20 0.18 22.49
CA TRP A 448 -9.05 -0.15 21.66
C TRP A 448 -7.91 -0.69 22.54
N LYS A 449 -7.16 -1.66 22.02
CA LYS A 449 -5.87 -2.10 22.56
C LYS A 449 -4.79 -1.70 21.56
N CYS A 450 -3.82 -0.89 21.99
CA CYS A 450 -2.58 -0.71 21.24
C CYS A 450 -1.73 -1.99 21.36
N ILE A 451 -1.31 -2.53 20.21
CA ILE A 451 -0.43 -3.71 20.14
C ILE A 451 1.01 -3.23 19.97
N PHE A 452 1.23 -2.31 19.02
CA PHE A 452 2.52 -1.67 18.76
C PHE A 452 2.32 -0.15 18.74
N ASP A 453 3.06 0.56 19.59
CA ASP A 453 2.98 2.01 19.77
C ASP A 453 4.26 2.70 19.27
N GLU A 454 4.66 2.39 18.03
CA GLU A 454 5.95 2.81 17.50
C GLU A 454 5.84 3.95 16.49
N SER A 455 5.08 5.02 16.78
CA SER A 455 4.95 6.19 15.88
C SER A 455 6.22 7.06 15.79
N LYS A 456 7.40 6.45 15.55
CA LYS A 456 8.63 7.17 15.24
C LYS A 456 8.64 7.48 13.75
N MET A 457 8.35 8.74 13.43
CA MET A 457 8.62 9.28 12.11
C MET A 457 10.02 9.90 12.11
N ASP A 458 10.87 9.44 11.19
CA ASP A 458 12.13 10.13 10.87
C ASP A 458 11.81 11.17 9.77
N TRP A 459 11.55 12.41 10.18
CA TRP A 459 11.31 13.54 9.27
C TRP A 459 12.64 14.19 8.86
N ASP A 460 12.94 14.15 7.57
CA ASP A 460 14.18 14.67 6.97
C ASP A 460 13.99 16.01 6.23
N GLY A 461 12.77 16.57 6.24
CA GLY A 461 12.44 17.83 5.57
C GLY A 461 12.91 19.06 6.34
N GLU A 462 13.25 20.14 5.62
CA GLU A 462 13.62 21.43 6.24
C GLU A 462 12.39 22.03 6.95
N GLU A 463 12.55 22.44 8.21
CA GLU A 463 11.49 23.15 8.94
C GLU A 463 11.46 24.60 8.42
N GLU A 464 10.34 25.03 7.83
CA GLU A 464 10.14 26.44 7.55
C GLU A 464 10.08 27.18 8.89
N GLY A 465 11.15 27.94 9.19
CA GLY A 465 11.23 28.75 10.38
C GLY A 465 10.07 29.74 10.41
N GLN A 466 9.35 29.78 11.53
CA GLN A 466 8.55 30.95 11.87
C GLN A 466 9.51 32.13 11.93
N ASP A 467 9.46 33.00 10.93
CA ASP A 467 10.04 34.33 10.99
C ASP A 467 9.28 35.11 12.08
N ASP A 468 9.68 34.89 13.33
CA ASP A 468 9.29 35.70 14.46
C ASP A 468 10.03 37.04 14.27
N SER A 469 9.41 37.93 13.50
CA SER A 469 9.87 39.31 13.32
C SER A 469 9.77 40.02 14.66
N GLY A 470 10.85 39.88 15.43
CA GLY A 470 11.14 40.69 16.60
C GLY A 470 11.10 42.17 16.20
N ASP A 471 10.11 42.85 16.75
CA ASP A 471 9.96 44.29 16.80
C ASP A 471 11.14 44.90 17.55
N ASP A 472 12.18 45.32 16.81
CA ASP A 472 13.18 46.26 17.30
C ASP A 472 12.96 47.61 16.61
N SER A 473 12.30 48.48 17.37
CA SER A 473 12.09 49.88 17.06
C SER A 473 13.33 50.69 17.47
N GLU A 474 14.04 51.26 16.49
CA GLU A 474 14.88 52.43 16.73
C GLU A 474 14.64 53.51 15.66
N ASP A 475 14.28 54.69 16.17
CA ASP A 475 14.07 55.96 15.49
C ASP A 475 15.31 56.44 14.72
N ASP A 476 15.11 56.96 13.50
CA ASP A 476 15.82 58.19 13.11
C ASP A 476 15.12 58.93 11.94
N ALA A 477 15.05 60.25 12.07
CA ALA A 477 14.21 61.15 11.29
C ALA A 477 14.89 61.75 10.03
N GLN A 478 14.18 61.69 8.89
CA GLN A 478 14.02 62.57 7.68
C GLN A 478 15.00 63.74 7.34
N PRO A 479 15.10 64.28 6.08
CA PRO A 479 14.05 64.32 5.02
C PRO A 479 14.44 64.21 3.50
N GLN A 480 13.41 63.84 2.72
CA GLN A 480 12.99 64.26 1.36
C GLN A 480 13.93 64.33 0.13
N SER A 481 13.56 63.57 -0.92
CA SER A 481 13.44 64.07 -2.31
C SER A 481 12.48 63.21 -3.14
N GLU A 482 11.58 63.85 -3.90
CA GLU A 482 10.51 63.28 -4.72
C GLU A 482 10.99 62.75 -6.09
N ALA A 483 10.44 61.62 -6.56
CA ALA A 483 9.80 61.42 -7.89
C ALA A 483 9.43 59.92 -8.13
N PRO A 484 8.42 59.60 -8.97
CA PRO A 484 7.64 58.36 -8.87
C PRO A 484 7.98 57.31 -9.94
N ALA A 485 7.76 56.02 -9.65
CA ALA A 485 7.54 55.00 -10.67
C ALA A 485 6.82 53.76 -10.09
N ASP A 486 5.74 53.38 -10.75
CA ASP A 486 4.96 52.16 -10.58
C ASP A 486 5.82 50.88 -10.55
N SER A 487 5.55 50.01 -9.58
CA SER A 487 5.32 48.58 -9.83
C SER A 487 4.83 47.90 -8.55
N LYS A 488 3.59 47.43 -8.56
CA LYS A 488 3.10 46.47 -7.56
C LYS A 488 3.76 45.12 -7.86
N SER A 489 4.72 44.71 -7.04
CA SER A 489 5.15 43.32 -6.95
C SER A 489 4.34 42.64 -5.85
N ASP A 490 3.34 41.85 -6.25
CA ASP A 490 2.69 40.89 -5.37
C ASP A 490 3.71 39.78 -5.03
N PRO A 491 3.99 39.48 -3.75
CA PRO A 491 4.77 38.31 -3.40
C PRO A 491 3.90 37.07 -3.65
N LYS A 492 4.29 36.27 -4.63
CA LYS A 492 3.73 34.94 -4.89
C LYS A 492 3.97 34.05 -3.67
N GLY A 493 2.98 33.93 -2.80
CA GLY A 493 2.89 32.83 -1.84
C GLY A 493 2.68 31.54 -2.63
N LYS A 494 3.54 30.55 -2.41
CA LYS A 494 3.33 29.19 -2.92
C LYS A 494 2.12 28.61 -2.19
N ALA A 495 1.00 28.44 -2.87
CA ALA A 495 -0.16 27.75 -2.31
C ALA A 495 0.22 26.28 -2.04
N THR A 496 0.10 25.84 -0.80
CA THR A 496 0.33 24.43 -0.43
C THR A 496 -0.83 23.58 -0.94
N ALA A 497 -0.55 22.62 -1.83
CA ALA A 497 -1.52 21.62 -2.26
C ALA A 497 -2.06 20.82 -1.06
N SER A 498 -3.38 20.54 -1.02
CA SER A 498 -4.01 19.85 0.11
C SER A 498 -3.54 18.40 0.27
N ALA A 499 -3.71 17.85 1.48
CA ALA A 499 -3.49 16.45 1.84
C ALA A 499 -4.01 15.46 0.81
N LEU A 500 -5.19 15.76 0.27
CA LEU A 500 -5.90 14.92 -0.66
C LEU A 500 -5.28 14.96 -2.06
N ALA A 501 -4.74 16.12 -2.45
CA ALA A 501 -3.96 16.26 -3.67
C ALA A 501 -2.64 15.48 -3.57
N ARG A 502 -1.96 15.45 -2.43
CA ARG A 502 -0.73 14.66 -2.27
C ARG A 502 -0.99 13.16 -2.08
N ALA A 503 -2.07 12.76 -1.42
CA ALA A 503 -2.42 11.36 -1.20
C ALA A 503 -3.12 10.69 -2.40
N VAL A 504 -3.60 11.45 -3.41
CA VAL A 504 -4.33 10.91 -4.58
C VAL A 504 -3.88 11.50 -5.92
N VAL A 505 -3.13 12.61 -5.95
CA VAL A 505 -2.77 13.37 -7.17
C VAL A 505 -1.33 13.89 -7.08
N GLN A 506 -0.34 13.00 -7.11
CA GLN A 506 1.04 13.44 -7.34
C GLN A 506 1.39 13.44 -8.81
N VAL A 507 0.85 14.40 -9.56
CA VAL A 507 1.52 15.07 -10.70
C VAL A 507 0.75 16.37 -10.97
N VAL A 508 1.16 17.48 -10.36
CA VAL A 508 1.21 18.83 -10.97
C VAL A 508 1.72 19.81 -9.91
N ASP A 509 3.03 20.08 -9.91
CA ASP A 509 3.58 21.40 -9.58
C ASP A 509 5.08 21.42 -9.87
N SER A 510 5.41 21.54 -11.15
CA SER A 510 6.72 22.04 -11.59
C SER A 510 6.67 22.39 -13.08
N VAL A 511 6.11 23.55 -13.41
CA VAL A 511 6.44 24.20 -14.68
C VAL A 511 6.73 25.67 -14.37
N ASP A 512 7.90 25.93 -13.80
CA ASP A 512 8.44 27.28 -13.79
C ASP A 512 8.89 27.66 -15.20
N SER A 513 8.56 28.89 -15.53
CA SER A 513 8.69 29.57 -16.81
C SER A 513 10.11 29.51 -17.40
N ALA A 514 10.27 28.83 -18.53
CA ALA A 514 11.34 29.12 -19.47
C ALA A 514 10.77 29.98 -20.61
N THR A 515 11.02 31.28 -20.52
CA THR A 515 10.89 32.23 -21.62
C THR A 515 11.75 31.78 -22.80
N CYS A 516 11.16 31.60 -23.98
CA CYS A 516 11.90 31.55 -25.24
C CYS A 516 12.65 32.87 -25.45
N PRO A 517 13.92 32.87 -25.89
CA PRO A 517 14.49 34.04 -26.54
C PRO A 517 14.01 34.08 -27.99
N ASP A 518 13.64 35.29 -28.42
CA ASP A 518 13.35 35.63 -29.82
C ASP A 518 14.48 35.21 -30.78
N GLY A 519 14.09 34.75 -31.97
CA GLY A 519 14.99 34.44 -33.08
C GLY A 519 14.33 33.62 -34.18
#